data_AF-W0RBZ5-F1
#
_entry.id   AF-W0RBZ5-F1
#
_cell.length_a   1.000
_cell.length_b   1.000
_cell.length_c   1.000
_cell.angle_alpha   90.00
_cell.angle_beta   90.00
_cell.angle_gamma   90.00
#
_symmetry.space_group_name_H-M   'P 1'
#
loop_
_entity.id
_entity.type
_entity.pdbx_description
1 polymer ?
#
loop_
_entity_poly.entity_id
_entity_poly.type
_entity_poly.pdbx_seq_one_letter_code
_entity_poly.pdbx_strand_id
1 'polypeptide(L)'
;MTRASIALAACLTLLGACRRDTQDVRGGEVGDRTLPQRQPLPLHAADTTGLPDEGVLARVAIGDLAGVGNNTLDATVTNPYASDAAAVAQGRDTFVGMNCAGCHGYDLKGGMGPDLTDTYWRYGGSPADIYKSIFEGRPQGMPAWGRSVPPAQIWKLVAYIQSKGGAYPGRLADRGRQGDLGDEDTTSFSTLKGRNNAH
;
A
#
# COMPACT_ATOMS: atom_id res chain seq x y z
N MET A 1 35.82 66.58 14.74
CA MET A 1 35.83 67.72 13.80
C MET A 1 35.56 67.19 12.40
N THR A 2 34.42 67.60 11.77
CA THR A 2 34.12 67.67 10.29
C THR A 2 34.26 66.39 9.43
N ARG A 3 33.39 65.93 8.50
CA ARG A 3 32.25 66.41 7.67
C ARG A 3 31.60 65.13 7.03
N ALA A 4 30.27 64.91 6.98
CA ALA A 4 29.20 65.45 6.10
C ALA A 4 28.97 64.72 4.74
N SER A 5 27.68 64.64 4.33
CA SER A 5 27.03 64.21 3.05
C SER A 5 26.45 62.78 3.07
N ILE A 6 25.14 62.45 3.09
CA ILE A 6 23.85 62.93 2.50
C ILE A 6 23.72 62.79 0.98
N ALA A 7 22.86 61.85 0.54
CA ALA A 7 21.97 61.87 -0.64
C ALA A 7 21.09 60.59 -0.55
N LEU A 8 19.82 60.56 -0.13
CA LEU A 8 18.56 61.14 -0.62
C LEU A 8 18.20 60.84 -2.08
N ALA A 9 17.20 59.96 -2.22
CA ALA A 9 16.10 59.93 -3.19
C ALA A 9 16.38 59.89 -4.70
N ALA A 10 15.88 58.83 -5.34
CA ALA A 10 15.17 58.95 -6.62
C ALA A 10 14.14 57.81 -6.75
N CYS A 11 12.93 58.09 -6.27
CA CYS A 11 11.70 57.47 -6.76
C CYS A 11 11.29 58.29 -7.99
N LEU A 12 11.24 57.71 -9.19
CA LEU A 12 10.50 58.30 -10.30
C LEU A 12 10.17 57.26 -11.39
N THR A 13 8.88 56.90 -11.42
CA THR A 13 8.03 56.77 -12.61
C THR A 13 8.60 56.15 -13.88
N LEU A 14 8.04 54.99 -14.27
CA LEU A 14 7.66 54.76 -15.67
C LEU A 14 6.37 53.95 -15.73
N LEU A 15 5.26 54.69 -15.85
CA LEU A 15 4.07 54.20 -16.56
C LEU A 15 4.47 53.98 -18.03
N GLY A 16 4.28 52.78 -18.55
CA GLY A 16 4.65 52.44 -19.93
C GLY A 16 3.81 51.30 -20.50
N ALA A 17 2.56 51.62 -20.86
CA ALA A 17 1.75 51.01 -21.91
C ALA A 17 1.79 49.48 -22.13
N CYS A 18 0.76 48.78 -21.64
CA CYS A 18 0.29 47.54 -22.26
C CYS A 18 -0.26 47.85 -23.67
N ARG A 19 0.53 47.65 -24.72
CA ARG A 19 0.00 47.57 -26.09
C ARG A 19 -0.57 46.17 -26.32
N ARG A 20 -1.88 46.11 -26.55
CA ARG A 20 -2.56 44.93 -27.10
C ARG A 20 -2.14 44.80 -28.57
N ASP A 21 -1.29 43.83 -28.84
CA ASP A 21 -0.96 43.41 -30.20
C ASP A 21 -2.13 42.57 -30.74
N THR A 22 -2.99 43.18 -31.54
CA THR A 22 -4.00 42.47 -32.33
C THR A 22 -3.32 41.95 -33.58
N GLN A 23 -2.70 40.77 -33.49
CA GLN A 23 -2.20 40.06 -34.66
C GLN A 23 -3.34 39.31 -35.35
N ASP A 24 -3.75 39.90 -36.47
CA ASP A 24 -4.06 39.28 -37.77
C ASP A 24 -4.46 37.79 -37.77
N VAL A 25 -5.78 37.53 -37.85
CA VAL A 25 -6.36 36.25 -38.26
C VAL A 25 -6.31 36.13 -39.77
N ARG A 26 -5.20 35.60 -40.29
CA ARG A 26 -5.12 35.10 -41.67
C ARG A 26 -4.73 33.64 -41.68
N GLY A 27 -5.50 32.89 -42.46
CA GLY A 27 -5.56 31.43 -42.46
C GLY A 27 -4.21 30.75 -42.54
N GLY A 28 -3.97 29.88 -41.56
CA GLY A 28 -2.96 28.83 -41.59
C GLY A 28 -3.68 27.50 -41.40
N GLU A 29 -3.38 26.57 -42.27
CA GLU A 29 -3.99 25.25 -42.43
C GLU A 29 -4.20 24.51 -41.10
N VAL A 30 -5.33 23.80 -41.00
CA VAL A 30 -5.62 22.87 -39.91
C VAL A 30 -4.71 21.66 -40.08
N GLY A 31 -3.45 21.82 -39.70
CA GLY A 31 -2.57 20.70 -39.41
C GLY A 31 -3.14 19.98 -38.19
N ASP A 32 -3.55 18.73 -38.39
CA ASP A 32 -3.89 17.77 -37.36
C ASP A 32 -2.79 17.77 -36.28
N ARG A 33 -3.00 18.57 -35.23
CA ARG A 33 -2.13 18.60 -34.05
C ARG A 33 -2.46 17.36 -33.25
N THR A 34 -1.92 16.23 -33.69
CA THR A 34 -1.76 15.03 -32.89
C THR A 34 -1.19 15.47 -31.55
N LEU A 35 -2.03 15.41 -30.51
CA LEU A 35 -1.60 15.59 -29.14
C LEU A 35 -0.36 14.69 -28.94
N PRO A 36 0.74 15.19 -28.35
CA PRO A 36 1.84 14.32 -28.00
C PRO A 36 1.25 13.23 -27.12
N GLN A 37 1.22 12.01 -27.65
CA GLN A 37 0.74 10.84 -26.94
C GLN A 37 1.53 10.82 -25.64
N ARG A 38 0.86 11.05 -24.51
CA ARG A 38 1.46 10.85 -23.19
C ARG A 38 1.90 9.40 -23.21
N GLN A 39 3.20 9.18 -23.38
CA GLN A 39 3.76 7.86 -23.26
C GLN A 39 3.27 7.33 -21.91
N PRO A 40 2.63 6.16 -21.85
CA PRO A 40 2.42 5.50 -20.57
C PRO A 40 3.80 5.45 -19.92
N LEU A 41 3.89 5.93 -18.67
CA LEU A 41 5.09 5.70 -17.88
C LEU A 41 5.47 4.22 -18.06
N PRO A 42 6.74 3.90 -18.36
CA PRO A 42 7.13 2.52 -18.58
C PRO A 42 6.62 1.72 -17.39
N LEU A 43 5.81 0.70 -17.66
CA LEU A 43 5.40 -0.28 -16.66
C LEU A 43 6.73 -0.73 -16.05
N HIS A 44 7.00 -0.30 -14.82
CA HIS A 44 8.30 -0.57 -14.19
C HIS A 44 8.53 -2.07 -14.31
N ALA A 45 9.66 -2.45 -14.91
CA ALA A 45 10.05 -3.84 -15.01
C ALA A 45 9.87 -4.45 -13.61
N ALA A 46 9.15 -5.58 -13.53
CA ALA A 46 8.89 -6.27 -12.26
C ALA A 46 10.15 -6.20 -11.39
N ASP A 47 10.03 -5.51 -10.26
CA ASP A 47 11.14 -5.29 -9.35
C ASP A 47 11.79 -6.66 -9.05
N THR A 48 13.09 -6.77 -9.34
CA THR A 48 13.88 -8.01 -9.19
C THR A 48 13.89 -8.57 -7.77
N THR A 49 13.31 -7.85 -6.80
CA THR A 49 13.11 -8.30 -5.41
C THR A 49 12.13 -9.47 -5.27
N GLY A 50 11.34 -9.78 -6.30
CA GLY A 50 10.31 -10.84 -6.24
C GLY A 50 9.13 -10.49 -5.33
N LEU A 51 9.01 -9.21 -4.94
CA LEU A 51 7.85 -8.69 -4.21
C LEU A 51 6.68 -8.43 -5.18
N PRO A 52 5.43 -8.49 -4.69
CA PRO A 52 4.28 -8.08 -5.48
C PRO A 52 4.42 -6.62 -5.95
N ASP A 53 4.01 -6.35 -7.20
CA ASP A 53 4.09 -5.01 -7.80
C ASP A 53 3.33 -3.97 -6.96
N GLU A 54 4.02 -2.91 -6.54
CA GLU A 54 3.43 -1.84 -5.71
C GLU A 54 2.28 -1.12 -6.43
N GLY A 55 2.30 -1.07 -7.77
CA GLY A 55 1.19 -0.55 -8.57
C GLY A 55 -0.06 -1.42 -8.51
N VAL A 56 0.09 -2.74 -8.39
CA VAL A 56 -1.02 -3.67 -8.11
C VAL A 56 -1.52 -3.48 -6.68
N LEU A 57 -0.64 -3.40 -5.68
CA LEU A 57 -1.03 -3.18 -4.28
C LEU A 57 -1.76 -1.85 -4.06
N ALA A 58 -1.35 -0.79 -4.77
CA ALA A 58 -2.04 0.51 -4.74
C ALA A 58 -3.49 0.42 -5.24
N ARG A 59 -3.80 -0.54 -6.11
CA ARG A 59 -5.13 -0.74 -6.72
C ARG A 59 -6.02 -1.71 -5.95
N VAL A 60 -5.47 -2.49 -5.02
CA VAL A 60 -6.25 -3.33 -4.10
C VAL A 60 -7.08 -2.42 -3.19
N ALA A 61 -8.41 -2.55 -3.22
CA ALA A 61 -9.26 -1.71 -2.39
C ALA A 61 -9.24 -2.21 -0.93
N ILE A 62 -9.01 -1.30 0.02
CA ILE A 62 -9.12 -1.62 1.45
C ILE A 62 -10.56 -1.50 1.92
N GLY A 63 -10.98 -2.51 2.66
CA GLY A 63 -12.34 -2.97 2.81
C GLY A 63 -13.39 -2.12 3.52
N ASP A 64 -13.28 -0.79 3.52
CA ASP A 64 -14.34 0.10 4.03
C ASP A 64 -14.83 1.14 2.99
N LEU A 65 -14.19 1.25 1.81
CA LEU A 65 -14.45 2.36 0.87
C LEU A 65 -15.39 2.07 -0.30
N ALA A 66 -15.92 0.87 -0.45
CA ALA A 66 -16.86 0.61 -1.52
C ALA A 66 -17.72 -0.61 -1.19
N GLY A 67 -19.02 -0.40 -0.98
CA GLY A 67 -20.04 -1.47 -1.07
C GLY A 67 -20.20 -2.02 -2.49
N VAL A 68 -19.15 -2.00 -3.31
CA VAL A 68 -19.11 -2.36 -4.71
C VAL A 68 -17.71 -2.81 -5.09
N GLY A 69 -17.62 -4.04 -5.59
CA GLY A 69 -16.60 -4.42 -6.56
C GLY A 69 -15.51 -5.32 -6.00
N ASN A 70 -15.80 -6.62 -6.02
CA ASN A 70 -14.90 -7.69 -6.41
C ASN A 70 -13.41 -7.35 -6.23
N ASN A 71 -12.81 -7.76 -5.12
CA ASN A 71 -11.37 -7.67 -4.89
C ASN A 71 -10.63 -8.72 -5.74
N THR A 72 -10.91 -8.81 -7.04
CA THR A 72 -10.31 -9.81 -7.94
C THR A 72 -8.80 -9.64 -8.05
N LEU A 73 -8.31 -8.40 -7.90
CA LEU A 73 -6.87 -8.11 -7.87
C LEU A 73 -6.22 -8.74 -6.64
N ASP A 74 -6.86 -8.64 -5.48
CA ASP A 74 -6.40 -9.26 -4.25
C ASP A 74 -6.34 -10.80 -4.33
N ALA A 75 -7.30 -11.42 -5.02
CA ALA A 75 -7.25 -12.87 -5.26
C ALA A 75 -5.99 -13.35 -6.01
N THR A 76 -5.30 -12.46 -6.72
CA THR A 76 -4.06 -12.77 -7.47
C THR A 76 -2.79 -12.44 -6.69
N VAL A 77 -2.87 -11.64 -5.62
CA VAL A 77 -1.69 -11.27 -4.83
C VAL A 77 -1.39 -12.38 -3.82
N THR A 78 -0.20 -12.95 -3.95
CA THR A 78 0.31 -13.96 -3.03
C THR A 78 1.50 -13.40 -2.25
N ASN A 79 1.69 -13.90 -1.02
CA ASN A 79 2.86 -13.54 -0.24
C ASN A 79 4.07 -14.38 -0.71
N PRO A 80 5.14 -13.76 -1.22
CA PRO A 80 6.32 -14.48 -1.71
C PRO A 80 7.04 -15.28 -0.61
N TYR A 81 6.80 -14.96 0.67
CA TYR A 81 7.45 -15.60 1.82
C TYR A 81 6.56 -16.60 2.57
N ALA A 82 5.35 -16.92 2.08
CA ALA A 82 4.37 -17.71 2.83
C ALA A 82 4.85 -19.13 3.23
N SER A 83 5.77 -19.71 2.46
CA SER A 83 6.35 -21.05 2.66
C SER A 83 7.78 -21.04 3.21
N ASP A 84 8.38 -19.86 3.41
CA ASP A 84 9.77 -19.74 3.89
C ASP A 84 9.81 -19.65 5.42
N ALA A 85 10.32 -20.70 6.07
CA ALA A 85 10.43 -20.77 7.52
C ALA A 85 11.37 -19.70 8.12
N ALA A 86 12.44 -19.33 7.42
CA ALA A 86 13.35 -18.28 7.86
C ALA A 86 12.67 -16.91 7.78
N ALA A 87 11.90 -16.67 6.73
CA ALA A 87 11.09 -15.46 6.60
C ALA A 87 10.01 -15.37 7.69
N VAL A 88 9.35 -16.47 8.02
CA VAL A 88 8.39 -16.54 9.15
C VAL A 88 9.07 -16.20 10.48
N ALA A 89 10.27 -16.73 10.74
CA ALA A 89 11.03 -16.42 11.95
C ALA A 89 11.41 -14.92 12.02
N GLN A 90 11.89 -14.35 10.92
CA GLN A 90 12.19 -12.92 10.84
C GLN A 90 10.93 -12.05 11.01
N GLY A 91 9.79 -12.51 10.49
CA GLY A 91 8.49 -11.88 10.69
C GLY A 91 8.10 -11.86 12.17
N ARG A 92 8.24 -12.99 12.88
CA ARG A 92 8.02 -13.06 14.33
C ARG A 92 8.92 -12.09 15.09
N ASP A 93 10.21 -12.06 14.76
CA ASP A 93 11.16 -11.20 15.46
C ASP A 93 10.84 -9.71 15.24
N THR A 94 10.35 -9.35 14.04
CA THR A 94 9.84 -8.01 13.76
C THR A 94 8.54 -7.72 14.51
N PHE A 95 7.63 -8.69 14.59
CA PHE A 95 6.36 -8.54 15.30
C PHE A 95 6.58 -8.22 16.78
N VAL A 96 7.58 -8.85 17.40
CA VAL A 96 8.00 -8.54 18.77
C VAL A 96 8.79 -7.23 18.83
N GLY A 97 9.78 -7.05 17.96
CA GLY A 97 10.68 -5.90 17.98
C GLY A 97 10.01 -4.55 17.69
N MET A 98 8.95 -4.55 16.87
CA MET A 98 8.14 -3.36 16.56
C MET A 98 6.95 -3.19 17.52
N ASN A 99 6.90 -3.99 18.59
CA ASN A 99 5.85 -3.97 19.61
C ASN A 99 4.43 -4.24 19.08
N CYS A 100 4.28 -5.00 17.99
CA CYS A 100 2.97 -5.45 17.52
C CYS A 100 2.29 -6.36 18.55
N ALA A 101 3.09 -7.20 19.23
CA ALA A 101 2.65 -8.06 20.32
C ALA A 101 2.05 -7.30 21.51
N GLY A 102 2.42 -6.04 21.72
CA GLY A 102 1.88 -5.22 22.81
C GLY A 102 0.37 -4.98 22.66
N CYS A 103 -0.13 -4.94 21.42
CA CYS A 103 -1.57 -4.80 21.15
C CYS A 103 -2.23 -6.13 20.80
N HIS A 104 -1.59 -6.95 19.96
CA HIS A 104 -2.18 -8.17 19.40
C HIS A 104 -1.82 -9.45 20.17
N GLY A 105 -1.07 -9.35 21.27
CA GLY A 105 -0.61 -10.50 22.04
C GLY A 105 0.57 -11.23 21.39
N TYR A 106 1.37 -11.94 22.19
CA TYR A 106 2.51 -12.73 21.71
C TYR A 106 2.11 -13.97 20.91
N ASP A 107 0.89 -14.47 21.15
CA ASP A 107 0.27 -15.58 20.46
C ASP A 107 -0.66 -15.15 19.31
N LEU A 108 -0.76 -13.84 19.07
CA LEU A 108 -1.64 -13.18 18.09
C LEU A 108 -3.13 -13.28 18.43
N LYS A 109 -3.48 -13.69 19.65
CA LYS A 109 -4.87 -13.85 20.11
C LYS A 109 -5.56 -12.55 20.51
N GLY A 110 -4.90 -11.42 20.27
CA GLY A 110 -5.43 -10.09 20.54
C GLY A 110 -5.08 -9.59 21.94
N GLY A 111 -5.83 -8.59 22.37
CA GLY A 111 -5.64 -7.88 23.63
C GLY A 111 -6.26 -6.49 23.51
N MET A 112 -5.41 -5.48 23.35
CA MET A 112 -5.86 -4.14 22.97
C MET A 112 -6.25 -4.08 21.49
N GLY A 113 -5.56 -4.83 20.64
CA GLY A 113 -5.88 -5.04 19.23
C GLY A 113 -6.67 -6.33 19.00
N PRO A 114 -7.21 -6.54 17.79
CA PRO A 114 -7.96 -7.75 17.43
C PRO A 114 -7.09 -9.01 17.42
N ASP A 115 -7.74 -10.16 17.57
CA ASP A 115 -7.17 -11.49 17.29
C ASP A 115 -6.82 -11.58 15.79
N LEU A 116 -5.56 -11.88 15.48
CA LEU A 116 -5.06 -12.02 14.09
C LEU A 116 -5.02 -13.48 13.64
N THR A 117 -5.54 -14.40 14.43
CA THR A 117 -5.67 -15.83 14.10
C THR A 117 -7.11 -16.23 13.85
N ASP A 118 -8.06 -15.30 14.00
CA ASP A 118 -9.48 -15.51 13.78
C ASP A 118 -9.83 -15.55 12.28
N THR A 119 -11.02 -16.06 11.98
CA THR A 119 -11.60 -16.11 10.65
C THR A 119 -12.24 -14.79 10.23
N TYR A 120 -12.60 -13.93 11.19
CA TYR A 120 -13.21 -12.63 10.95
C TYR A 120 -12.18 -11.51 10.75
N TRP A 121 -12.20 -10.87 9.58
CA TRP A 121 -11.28 -9.77 9.22
C TRP A 121 -12.00 -8.53 8.72
N ARG A 122 -12.15 -7.53 9.60
CA ARG A 122 -12.84 -6.26 9.29
C ARG A 122 -12.31 -5.58 8.02
N TYR A 123 -10.98 -5.49 7.88
CA TYR A 123 -10.33 -4.80 6.76
C TYR A 123 -9.98 -5.72 5.59
N GLY A 124 -10.46 -6.97 5.62
CA GLY A 124 -10.02 -8.05 4.74
C GLY A 124 -8.79 -8.77 5.30
N GLY A 125 -8.76 -10.09 5.09
CA GLY A 125 -7.73 -11.01 5.62
C GLY A 125 -6.89 -11.63 4.53
N SER A 126 -6.85 -11.05 3.34
CA SER A 126 -5.94 -11.51 2.31
C SER A 126 -4.50 -11.09 2.61
N PRO A 127 -3.50 -11.64 1.91
CA PRO A 127 -2.12 -11.22 2.10
C PRO A 127 -1.93 -9.72 1.76
N ALA A 128 -2.59 -9.23 0.71
CA ALA A 128 -2.51 -7.84 0.30
C ALA A 128 -3.22 -6.90 1.30
N ASP A 129 -4.41 -7.29 1.80
CA ASP A 129 -5.17 -6.50 2.76
C ASP A 129 -4.40 -6.32 4.07
N ILE A 130 -3.75 -7.40 4.54
CA ILE A 130 -2.93 -7.36 5.75
C ILE A 130 -1.66 -6.55 5.53
N TYR A 131 -0.96 -6.74 4.40
CA TYR A 131 0.21 -5.94 4.04
C TYR A 131 -0.13 -4.44 4.10
N LYS A 132 -1.23 -4.05 3.45
CA LYS A 132 -1.68 -2.66 3.42
C LYS A 132 -2.15 -2.17 4.79
N SER A 133 -2.77 -3.02 5.60
CA SER A 133 -3.14 -2.67 6.98
C SER A 133 -1.92 -2.33 7.83
N ILE A 134 -0.82 -3.07 7.65
CA ILE A 134 0.45 -2.78 8.32
C ILE A 134 1.10 -1.53 7.71
N PHE A 135 1.15 -1.43 6.38
CA PHE A 135 1.84 -0.35 5.68
C PHE A 135 1.18 1.02 5.95
N GLU A 136 -0.13 1.10 5.79
CA GLU A 136 -0.93 2.33 5.87
C GLU A 136 -1.49 2.60 7.27
N GLY A 137 -1.51 1.59 8.14
CA GLY A 137 -2.17 1.66 9.44
C GLY A 137 -3.70 1.62 9.34
N ARG A 138 -4.38 1.68 10.48
CA ARG A 138 -5.85 1.70 10.57
C ARG A 138 -6.32 2.71 11.63
N PRO A 139 -7.50 3.32 11.43
CA PRO A 139 -8.07 4.20 12.45
C PRO A 139 -8.27 3.43 13.76
N GLN A 140 -8.39 4.15 14.87
CA GLN A 140 -8.60 3.59 16.21
C GLN A 140 -7.38 2.84 16.80
N GLY A 141 -6.17 3.26 16.44
CA GLY A 141 -4.97 2.95 17.25
C GLY A 141 -3.92 2.04 16.60
N MET A 142 -4.09 1.63 15.34
CA MET A 142 -3.05 0.92 14.59
C MET A 142 -2.19 1.91 13.76
N PRO A 143 -0.92 2.16 14.11
CA PRO A 143 -0.07 3.09 13.37
C PRO A 143 0.28 2.60 11.97
N ALA A 144 0.63 3.53 11.09
CA ALA A 144 1.19 3.23 9.77
C ALA A 144 2.68 2.87 9.88
N TRP A 145 3.05 1.65 9.48
CA TRP A 145 4.41 1.15 9.60
C TRP A 145 5.25 1.25 8.32
N GLY A 146 4.66 1.62 7.18
CA GLY A 146 5.34 1.65 5.88
C GLY A 146 6.55 2.60 5.81
N ARG A 147 6.67 3.55 6.75
CA ARG A 147 7.84 4.43 6.87
C ARG A 147 8.94 3.88 7.77
N SER A 148 8.61 2.96 8.67
CA SER A 148 9.52 2.44 9.70
C SER A 148 9.96 1.00 9.43
N VAL A 149 9.14 0.24 8.69
CA VAL A 149 9.36 -1.17 8.37
C VAL A 149 9.45 -1.31 6.85
N PRO A 150 10.55 -1.83 6.29
CA PRO A 150 10.69 -2.02 4.85
C PRO A 150 9.61 -2.95 4.27
N PRO A 151 9.16 -2.75 3.01
CA PRO A 151 8.16 -3.59 2.34
C PRO A 151 8.40 -5.10 2.47
N ALA A 152 9.64 -5.55 2.19
CA ALA A 152 10.00 -6.95 2.31
C ALA A 152 9.80 -7.49 3.74
N GLN A 153 10.06 -6.68 4.76
CA GLN A 153 9.88 -7.07 6.15
C GLN A 153 8.40 -7.10 6.55
N ILE A 154 7.56 -6.25 5.96
CA ILE A 154 6.11 -6.31 6.12
C ILE A 154 5.55 -7.61 5.50
N TRP A 155 6.02 -8.02 4.32
CA TRP A 155 5.62 -9.32 3.76
C TRP A 155 6.03 -10.52 4.63
N LYS A 156 7.17 -10.42 5.33
CA LYS A 156 7.56 -11.42 6.35
C LYS A 156 6.66 -11.39 7.58
N LEU A 157 6.19 -10.21 8.02
CA LEU A 157 5.14 -10.11 9.05
C LEU A 157 3.86 -10.81 8.60
N VAL A 158 3.42 -10.59 7.35
CA VAL A 158 2.26 -11.29 6.77
C VAL A 158 2.50 -12.80 6.76
N ALA A 159 3.71 -13.26 6.43
CA ALA A 159 4.05 -14.69 6.44
C ALA A 159 3.96 -15.28 7.85
N TYR A 160 4.40 -14.53 8.86
CA TYR A 160 4.26 -14.93 10.25
C TYR A 160 2.79 -15.05 10.68
N ILE A 161 1.95 -14.06 10.38
CA ILE A 161 0.51 -14.12 10.65
C ILE A 161 -0.12 -15.34 9.96
N GLN A 162 0.21 -15.58 8.69
CA GLN A 162 -0.14 -16.77 7.91
C GLN A 162 0.27 -18.09 8.55
N SER A 163 1.44 -18.14 9.17
CA SER A 163 1.91 -19.34 9.87
C SER A 163 1.08 -19.67 11.10
N LYS A 164 0.37 -18.69 11.68
CA LYS A 164 -0.45 -18.83 12.88
C LYS A 164 -1.93 -19.11 12.56
N GLY A 165 -2.28 -19.27 11.29
CA GLY A 165 -3.65 -19.47 10.82
C GLY A 165 -4.40 -18.17 10.52
N GLY A 166 -3.75 -17.02 10.74
CA GLY A 166 -4.26 -15.73 10.31
C GLY A 166 -4.09 -15.54 8.82
N ALA A 167 -5.02 -14.85 8.16
CA ALA A 167 -5.04 -14.67 6.70
C ALA A 167 -5.39 -15.90 5.86
N TYR A 168 -6.03 -15.63 4.73
CA TYR A 168 -6.49 -16.61 3.76
C TYR A 168 -6.12 -16.15 2.34
N PRO A 169 -6.16 -17.02 1.32
CA PRO A 169 -5.95 -16.58 -0.06
C PRO A 169 -7.00 -15.52 -0.44
N GLY A 170 -6.65 -14.52 -1.25
CA GLY A 170 -7.54 -13.38 -1.55
C GLY A 170 -8.90 -13.78 -2.14
N ARG A 171 -9.01 -14.96 -2.79
CA ARG A 171 -10.30 -15.53 -3.23
C ARG A 171 -11.32 -15.78 -2.10
N LEU A 172 -10.86 -15.84 -0.84
CA LEU A 172 -11.69 -16.02 0.35
C LEU A 172 -11.90 -14.70 1.12
N ALA A 173 -11.40 -13.58 0.60
CA ALA A 173 -11.36 -12.32 1.33
C ALA A 173 -12.71 -11.75 1.73
N ASP A 174 -13.68 -11.84 0.84
CA ASP A 174 -15.03 -11.38 1.10
C ASP A 174 -15.73 -12.23 2.16
N ARG A 175 -15.45 -13.54 2.20
CA ARG A 175 -16.06 -14.47 3.17
C ARG A 175 -15.49 -14.28 4.58
N GLY A 176 -14.16 -14.14 4.69
CA GLY A 176 -13.55 -13.87 5.99
C GLY A 176 -13.89 -12.48 6.54
N ARG A 177 -14.23 -11.50 5.70
CA ARG A 177 -14.81 -10.23 6.16
C ARG A 177 -16.14 -10.40 6.89
N GLN A 178 -16.96 -11.35 6.45
CA GLN A 178 -18.27 -11.62 7.02
C GLN A 178 -18.21 -12.60 8.19
N GLY A 179 -17.06 -13.24 8.41
CA GLY A 179 -16.91 -14.32 9.39
C GLY A 179 -17.46 -15.66 8.88
N ASP A 180 -17.76 -15.77 7.59
CA ASP A 180 -18.41 -16.93 6.97
C ASP A 180 -17.41 -18.02 6.54
N LEU A 181 -16.18 -17.97 7.07
CA LEU A 181 -15.19 -19.03 6.85
C LEU A 181 -15.38 -20.11 7.91
N GLY A 182 -15.86 -21.27 7.46
CA GLY A 182 -15.96 -22.45 8.29
C GLY A 182 -14.62 -23.17 8.44
N ASP A 183 -14.56 -24.09 9.39
CA ASP A 183 -13.37 -24.91 9.69
C ASP A 183 -12.88 -25.72 8.48
N GLU A 184 -13.78 -26.04 7.54
CA GLU A 184 -13.45 -26.77 6.32
C GLU A 184 -12.63 -25.95 5.31
N ASP A 185 -12.86 -24.64 5.23
CA ASP A 185 -12.10 -23.75 4.35
C ASP A 185 -10.70 -23.48 4.91
N THR A 186 -10.60 -23.30 6.24
CA THR A 186 -9.32 -23.12 6.95
C THR A 186 -8.50 -24.41 6.96
N THR A 187 -9.15 -25.58 7.14
CA THR A 187 -8.50 -26.90 7.07
C THR A 187 -8.09 -27.26 5.65
N SER A 188 -8.88 -26.91 4.64
CA SER A 188 -8.51 -27.11 3.23
C SER A 188 -7.26 -26.31 2.86
N PHE A 189 -7.09 -25.12 3.42
CA PHE A 189 -5.87 -24.33 3.26
C PHE A 189 -4.66 -24.95 3.98
N SER A 190 -4.80 -25.37 5.24
CA SER A 190 -3.73 -26.10 5.95
C SER A 190 -3.33 -27.40 5.23
N THR A 191 -4.31 -28.09 4.63
CA THR A 191 -4.08 -29.33 3.85
C THR A 191 -3.42 -29.06 2.49
N LEU A 192 -3.66 -27.90 1.86
CA LEU A 192 -2.93 -27.47 0.67
C LEU A 192 -1.47 -27.08 1.01
N LYS A 193 -1.26 -26.41 2.16
CA LYS A 193 0.08 -26.07 2.65
C LYS A 193 0.93 -27.32 2.97
N GLY A 194 0.30 -28.36 3.53
CA GLY A 194 0.97 -29.64 3.80
C GLY A 194 1.38 -30.43 2.55
N ARG A 195 0.70 -30.24 1.41
CA ARG A 195 1.02 -30.94 0.15
C ARG A 195 2.16 -30.28 -0.64
N ASN A 196 2.32 -28.96 -0.53
CA ASN A 196 3.31 -28.21 -1.32
C ASN A 196 4.70 -28.11 -0.66
N ASN A 197 4.83 -28.58 0.59
CA ASN A 197 6.10 -28.66 1.32
C ASN A 197 6.69 -30.09 1.34
N ALA A 198 6.16 -31.00 0.54
CA ALA A 198 6.67 -32.36 0.36
C ALA A 198 7.45 -32.46 -0.96
N HIS A 199 8.61 -31.80 -1.03
CA HIS A 199 9.63 -32.01 -2.06
C HIS A 199 11.02 -31.79 -1.50
#